data_AF-A0A967GT87-F1
#
_entry.id   AF-A0A967GT87-F1
#
_cell.length_a   1.000
_cell.length_b   1.000
_cell.length_c   1.000
_cell.angle_alpha   90.00
_cell.angle_beta   90.00
_cell.angle_gamma   90.00
#
_symmetry.space_group_name_H-M   'P 1'
#
loop_
_entity.id
_entity.type
_entity.pdbx_description
1 polymer ?
#
loop_
_entity_poly.entity_id
_entity_poly.type
_entity_poly.pdbx_seq_one_letter_code
_entity_poly.pdbx_strand_id
1 'polypeptide(L)' 'IGEGRSFSGHEKNCCFLNTGGGRFADVSAAVGLAFDDDGRAVSVCDWDFDGRQDLWVTNRTAPRVRLLRNAG' A
#
# COMPACT_ATOMS: atom_id res chain seq x y z
N ILE A 1 -5.11 23.94 -1.34
CA ILE A 1 -5.36 23.09 -0.14
C ILE A 1 -4.06 22.97 0.65
N GLY A 2 -4.05 23.40 1.91
CA GLY A 2 -2.81 23.54 2.71
C GLY A 2 -2.15 22.21 3.06
N GLU A 3 -0.84 22.26 3.31
CA GLU A 3 -0.06 21.13 3.81
C GLU A 3 -0.70 20.59 5.10
N GLY A 4 -1.00 19.29 5.14
CA GLY A 4 -1.56 18.60 6.31
C GLY A 4 -3.00 18.09 6.17
N ARG A 5 -3.81 18.57 5.21
CA ARG A 5 -5.17 18.05 5.00
C ARG A 5 -5.14 16.74 4.23
N SER A 6 -5.44 15.59 4.85
CA SER A 6 -5.68 14.32 4.14
C SER A 6 -7.06 14.34 3.47
N PHE A 7 -7.15 13.85 2.23
CA PHE A 7 -8.45 13.62 1.58
C PHE A 7 -9.13 12.33 2.06
N SER A 8 -8.35 11.43 2.67
CA SER A 8 -8.78 10.14 3.20
C SER A 8 -9.05 10.19 4.70
N GLY A 9 -9.05 11.37 5.32
CA GLY A 9 -9.32 11.50 6.76
C GLY A 9 -8.31 10.79 7.68
N HIS A 10 -7.07 10.58 7.22
CA HIS A 10 -6.06 9.76 7.90
C HIS A 10 -6.44 8.27 8.01
N GLU A 11 -7.30 7.79 7.12
CA GLU A 11 -7.52 6.36 6.96
C GLU A 11 -6.23 5.67 6.52
N LYS A 12 -5.95 4.53 7.13
CA LYS A 12 -4.77 3.72 6.81
C LYS A 12 -4.93 3.08 5.45
N ASN A 13 -3.81 2.87 4.76
CA ASN A 13 -3.79 2.07 3.54
C ASN A 13 -4.33 0.66 3.83
N CYS A 14 -5.20 0.17 2.92
CA CYS A 14 -5.84 -1.13 3.05
C CYS A 14 -5.31 -2.15 2.02
N CYS A 15 -5.14 -3.39 2.45
CA CYS A 15 -4.79 -4.55 1.64
C CYS A 15 -5.77 -5.68 1.94
N PHE A 16 -6.51 -6.09 0.92
CA PHE A 16 -7.55 -7.10 1.02
C PHE A 16 -7.10 -8.39 0.32
N LEU A 17 -6.98 -9.47 1.09
CA LEU A 17 -6.71 -10.80 0.56
C LEU A 17 -8.02 -11.43 0.08
N ASN A 18 -8.09 -11.79 -1.20
CA ASN A 18 -9.18 -12.60 -1.72
C ASN A 18 -9.11 -14.01 -1.11
N THR A 19 -10.13 -14.39 -0.33
CA THR A 19 -10.20 -15.70 0.34
C THR A 19 -11.08 -16.70 -0.42
N GLY A 20 -11.48 -16.38 -1.66
CA GLY A 20 -12.39 -17.16 -2.47
C GLY A 20 -13.87 -16.89 -2.18
N GLY A 21 -14.74 -17.35 -3.08
CA GLY A 21 -16.20 -17.24 -2.92
C GLY A 21 -16.73 -15.79 -2.83
N GLY A 22 -16.02 -14.84 -3.43
CA GLY A 22 -16.37 -13.42 -3.38
C GLY A 22 -16.07 -12.74 -2.04
N ARG A 23 -15.28 -13.37 -1.16
CA ARG A 23 -14.91 -12.85 0.17
C ARG A 23 -13.50 -12.29 0.16
N PHE A 24 -13.30 -11.26 0.98
CA PHE A 24 -12.04 -10.60 1.18
C PHE A 24 -11.77 -10.40 2.68
N ALA A 25 -10.54 -10.64 3.09
CA ALA A 25 -10.07 -10.35 4.45
C ALA A 25 -9.15 -9.13 4.41
N ASP A 26 -9.40 -8.16 5.29
CA ASP A 26 -8.43 -7.09 5.54
C ASP A 26 -7.20 -7.68 6.23
N VAL A 27 -6.06 -7.66 5.54
CA VAL A 27 -4.78 -8.15 6.05
C VAL A 27 -3.77 -7.02 6.25
N SER A 28 -4.17 -5.76 6.08
CA SER A 28 -3.30 -4.58 6.01
C SER A 28 -2.30 -4.51 7.16
N ALA A 29 -2.77 -4.71 8.39
CA ALA A 29 -1.92 -4.69 9.56
C ALA A 29 -1.00 -5.91 9.63
N ALA A 30 -1.51 -7.09 9.26
CA ALA A 30 -0.76 -8.35 9.31
C ALA A 30 0.40 -8.39 8.31
N VAL A 31 0.26 -7.74 7.14
CA VAL A 31 1.29 -7.69 6.10
C VAL A 31 2.09 -6.38 6.09
N GLY A 32 1.94 -5.54 7.12
CA GLY A 32 2.71 -4.30 7.27
C GLY A 32 2.37 -3.20 6.25
N LEU A 33 1.15 -3.21 5.71
CA LEU A 33 0.66 -2.24 4.72
C LEU A 33 -0.26 -1.16 5.29
N ALA A 34 -0.60 -1.22 6.59
CA ALA A 34 -1.47 -0.27 7.28
C ALA A 34 -0.77 1.07 7.60
N PHE A 35 -0.23 1.74 6.58
CA PHE A 35 0.42 3.05 6.71
C PHE A 35 -0.59 4.18 6.83
N ASP A 36 -0.25 5.23 7.60
CA ASP A 36 -1.02 6.49 7.68
C ASP A 36 -0.74 7.43 6.48
N ASP A 37 0.03 6.95 5.50
CA ASP A 37 0.44 7.70 4.31
C ASP A 37 -0.77 7.95 3.40
N ASP A 38 -0.85 9.14 2.79
CA ASP A 38 -1.95 9.50 1.89
C ASP A 38 -1.70 8.95 0.46
N GLY A 39 -1.91 7.65 0.28
CA GLY A 39 -1.67 6.90 -0.96
C GLY A 39 -2.51 7.37 -2.16
N ARG A 40 -1.92 7.34 -3.35
CA ARG A 40 -2.55 7.86 -4.60
C ARG A 40 -2.46 6.91 -5.78
N ALA A 41 -1.38 6.18 -5.91
CA ALA A 41 -1.24 5.18 -6.95
C ALA A 41 -0.33 4.04 -6.48
N VAL A 42 -0.58 2.85 -7.02
CA VAL A 42 0.24 1.66 -6.84
C VAL A 42 0.72 1.17 -8.21
N SER A 43 1.96 0.73 -8.29
CA SER A 43 2.52 -0.01 -9.41
C SER A 43 3.12 -1.31 -8.91
N VAL A 44 3.04 -2.35 -9.74
CA VAL A 44 3.48 -3.70 -9.42
C VAL A 44 4.60 -4.06 -10.38
N CYS A 45 5.76 -4.45 -9.84
CA CYS A 45 6.87 -4.98 -10.62
C CYS A 45 7.76 -5.87 -9.76
N ASP A 46 8.48 -6.80 -10.39
CA ASP A 46 9.60 -7.51 -9.76
C ASP A 46 10.82 -6.59 -9.77
N TRP A 47 11.04 -5.84 -8.70
CA TRP A 47 12.03 -4.76 -8.66
C TRP A 47 13.44 -5.28 -8.40
N ASP A 48 13.57 -6.37 -7.65
CA ASP A 48 14.86 -6.95 -7.27
C ASP A 48 15.22 -8.24 -8.04
N PHE A 49 14.37 -8.66 -8.98
CA PHE A 49 14.53 -9.83 -9.83
C PHE A 49 14.52 -11.16 -9.06
N ASP A 50 13.80 -11.23 -7.94
CA ASP A 50 13.66 -12.45 -7.15
C ASP A 50 12.46 -13.33 -7.58
N GLY A 51 11.70 -12.89 -8.59
CA GLY A 51 10.52 -13.57 -9.12
C GLY A 51 9.23 -13.31 -8.33
N ARG A 52 9.29 -12.51 -7.26
CA ARG A 52 8.13 -12.04 -6.51
C ARG A 52 7.80 -10.61 -6.92
N GLN A 53 6.52 -10.28 -6.89
CA GLN A 53 6.06 -8.94 -7.22
C GLN A 53 6.20 -8.02 -6.00
N ASP A 54 6.85 -6.89 -6.22
CA ASP A 54 6.97 -5.77 -5.30
C ASP A 54 5.95 -4.67 -5.62
N LEU A 55 5.77 -3.74 -4.68
CA LEU A 55 4.87 -2.60 -4.86
C LEU A 55 5.62 -1.28 -4.75
N TRP A 56 5.39 -0.40 -5.72
CA TRP A 56 5.69 1.02 -5.61
C TRP A 56 4.42 1.79 -5.32
N VAL A 57 4.44 2.60 -4.26
CA VAL A 57 3.32 3.45 -3.87
C VAL A 57 3.73 4.91 -3.95
N THR A 58 2.91 5.73 -4.60
CA THR A 58 3.02 7.19 -4.53
C THR A 58 2.05 7.73 -3.51
N ASN A 59 2.55 8.63 -2.67
CA ASN A 59 1.77 9.31 -1.64
C ASN A 59 1.75 10.81 -1.92
N ARG A 60 0.65 11.46 -1.54
CA ARG A 60 0.58 12.93 -1.60
C ARG A 60 1.46 13.58 -0.54
N THR A 61 1.58 12.96 0.63
CA THR A 61 2.41 13.39 1.76
C THR A 61 3.72 12.59 1.83
N ALA A 62 4.60 12.93 2.77
CA ALA A 62 5.82 12.17 3.00
C ALA A 62 5.51 10.79 3.63
N PRO A 63 6.25 9.73 3.26
CA PRO A 63 7.19 9.68 2.14
C PRO A 63 6.45 9.69 0.80
N ARG A 64 6.88 10.51 -0.17
CA ARG A 64 6.16 10.67 -1.45
C ARG A 64 6.19 9.43 -2.35
N VAL A 65 7.23 8.62 -2.20
CA VAL A 65 7.39 7.36 -2.92
C VAL A 65 7.87 6.32 -1.91
N ARG A 66 7.26 5.14 -1.94
CA ARG A 66 7.60 4.00 -1.07
C ARG A 66 7.72 2.74 -1.92
N LEU A 67 8.82 2.01 -1.74
CA LEU A 67 8.97 0.63 -2.21
C LEU A 67 8.58 -0.31 -1.07
N LEU A 68 7.80 -1.34 -1.41
CA LEU A 68 7.42 -2.44 -0.53
C LEU A 68 7.93 -3.72 -1.18
N ARG A 69 8.96 -4.32 -0.59
CA ARG A 69 9.56 -5.55 -1.10
C ARG A 69 8.84 -6.78 -0.57
N ASN A 70 8.55 -7.71 -1.46
CA ASN A 70 7.96 -9.00 -1.11
C ASN A 70 9.08 -10.02 -0.93
N ALA A 71 9.62 -10.12 0.30
CA ALA A 71 10.85 -10.87 0.55
C ALA A 71 10.65 -12.35 0.97
N GLY A 72 9.41 -12.79 1.24
CA GLY A 72 9.12 -14.15 1.74
C GLY A 72 9.44 -14.37 3.21
#